data_AF-G5R109-F1
#
_entry.id   AF-G5R109-F1
#
_cell.length_a   1.000
_cell.length_b   1.000
_cell.length_c   1.000
_cell.angle_alpha   90.00
_cell.angle_beta   90.00
_cell.angle_gamma   90.00
#
_symmetry.space_group_name_H-M   'P 1'
#
loop_
_entity.id
_entity.type
_entity.pdbx_description
1 polymer ?
#
loop_
_entity_poly.entity_id
_entity_poly.type
_entity_poly.pdbx_seq_one_letter_code
_entity_poly.pdbx_strand_id
1 'polypeptide(L)'
;ALAEERKVDALAAGLLSVAAFMTVTPYSVGEAYAVGANWLGGANIISGIIIGLVVAEMFTFIVRRNWVIKLPDSVPASVSRSFSALIPGFIILSIMGIIAWALSNYGSNFHQIIMDTISTPLASLGSVVGWAYVIFVPLLWFFGIHGSLALTALDSGIMTPWALENISIYQQYGSVDAALEAGKTFHIWAKPMLDSYIFLGGSGATLGLIIAIFLASRRADYRQVAKLALPSGIFQINEPILFGLPIIMNPVMFIPFILVQPILAAITLVAYYLGIIPPITNIAPWTMPTGLGAFFNTNGSVAALLVALFNLAVATLIYLPFVVVANKAQNAIEQEESEEDIANALKF
;
A
#
# COMPACT_ATOMS: atom_id res chain seq x y z
N ALA A 1 -6.19 13.26 -9.82
CA ALA A 1 -7.29 12.44 -9.26
C ALA A 1 -8.54 13.27 -8.98
N LEU A 2 -8.72 13.86 -7.78
CA LEU A 2 -10.02 14.48 -7.42
C LEU A 2 -10.45 15.60 -8.39
N ALA A 3 -9.56 16.52 -8.75
CA ALA A 3 -9.86 17.57 -9.73
C ALA A 3 -10.24 17.01 -11.13
N GLU A 4 -9.64 15.89 -11.55
CA GLU A 4 -9.98 15.22 -12.81
C GLU A 4 -11.38 14.61 -12.74
N GLU A 5 -11.70 13.94 -11.63
CA GLU A 5 -13.05 13.42 -11.35
C GLU A 5 -14.10 14.56 -11.36
N ARG A 6 -13.74 15.71 -10.78
CA ARG A 6 -14.57 16.91 -10.77
C ARG A 6 -14.64 17.64 -12.12
N LYS A 7 -13.89 17.18 -13.13
CA LYS A 7 -13.78 17.75 -14.48
C LYS A 7 -13.31 19.20 -14.50
N VAL A 8 -12.38 19.53 -13.61
CA VAL A 8 -11.70 20.84 -13.57
C VAL A 8 -10.20 20.67 -13.84
N ASP A 9 -9.46 21.77 -13.93
CA ASP A 9 -8.04 21.73 -14.23
C ASP A 9 -7.23 21.04 -13.13
N ALA A 10 -6.78 19.82 -13.43
CA ALA A 10 -6.06 18.96 -12.49
C ALA A 10 -4.66 19.47 -12.16
N LEU A 11 -3.97 20.05 -13.14
CA LEU A 11 -2.62 20.55 -12.95
C LEU A 11 -2.64 21.79 -12.05
N ALA A 12 -3.58 22.71 -12.32
CA ALA A 12 -3.76 23.90 -11.50
C ALA A 12 -4.13 23.54 -10.05
N ALA A 13 -5.12 22.67 -9.84
CA ALA A 13 -5.51 22.23 -8.51
C ALA A 13 -4.38 21.49 -7.78
N GLY A 14 -3.60 20.66 -8.49
CA GLY A 14 -2.46 19.92 -7.93
C GLY A 14 -1.33 20.86 -7.49
N LEU A 15 -0.89 21.77 -8.37
CA LEU A 15 0.13 22.77 -8.03
C LEU A 15 -0.31 23.69 -6.90
N LEU A 16 -1.59 24.07 -6.88
CA LEU A 16 -2.15 24.89 -5.82
C LEU A 16 -2.21 24.14 -4.48
N SER A 17 -2.42 22.82 -4.51
CA SER A 17 -2.36 21.99 -3.30
C SER A 17 -0.96 21.97 -2.70
N VAL A 18 0.08 21.91 -3.55
CA VAL A 18 1.49 22.04 -3.10
C VAL A 18 1.75 23.43 -2.53
N ALA A 19 1.31 24.49 -3.20
CA ALA A 19 1.47 25.86 -2.69
C ALA A 19 0.72 26.08 -1.36
N ALA A 20 -0.49 25.53 -1.23
CA ALA A 20 -1.27 25.55 0.00
C ALA A 20 -0.59 24.78 1.14
N PHE A 21 -0.02 23.60 0.84
CA PHE A 21 0.79 22.84 1.79
C PHE A 21 1.93 23.70 2.33
N MET A 22 2.74 24.28 1.42
CA MET A 22 3.84 25.16 1.82
C MET A 22 3.35 26.39 2.61
N THR A 23 2.18 26.93 2.29
CA THR A 23 1.61 28.10 2.99
C THR A 23 1.31 27.81 4.47
N VAL A 24 0.90 26.58 4.80
CA VAL A 24 0.61 26.19 6.19
C VAL A 24 1.81 25.56 6.91
N THR A 25 2.92 25.33 6.19
CA THR A 25 4.18 24.81 6.74
C THR A 25 4.95 25.92 7.48
N PRO A 26 5.45 25.67 8.70
CA PRO A 26 6.35 26.59 9.38
C PRO A 26 7.70 26.77 8.67
N TYR A 27 8.15 28.03 8.55
CA TYR A 27 9.47 28.40 8.01
C TYR A 27 10.41 28.81 9.15
N SER A 28 10.68 27.89 10.06
CA SER A 28 11.64 28.09 11.15
C SER A 28 12.39 26.80 11.45
N VAL A 29 13.71 26.85 11.32
CA VAL A 29 14.64 25.82 11.77
C VAL A 29 15.67 26.50 12.66
N GLY A 30 15.45 26.47 13.97
CA GLY A 30 16.17 27.35 14.90
C GLY A 30 15.89 28.81 14.55
N GLU A 31 16.96 29.60 14.37
CA GLU A 31 16.86 31.02 13.97
C GLU A 31 16.74 31.23 12.45
N ALA A 32 16.90 30.18 11.64
CA ALA A 32 16.87 30.31 10.19
C ALA A 32 15.44 30.29 9.64
N TYR A 33 15.14 31.20 8.71
CA TYR A 33 13.91 31.17 7.91
C TYR A 33 14.04 30.09 6.82
N ALA A 34 13.78 28.85 7.21
CA ALA A 34 13.90 27.67 6.37
C ALA A 34 12.79 26.66 6.68
N VAL A 35 12.48 25.79 5.73
CA VAL A 35 11.54 24.70 5.94
C VAL A 35 12.30 23.51 6.51
N GLY A 36 11.88 23.05 7.68
CA GLY A 36 12.41 21.83 8.29
C GLY A 36 12.09 20.60 7.44
N ALA A 37 13.09 19.74 7.21
CA ALA A 37 12.92 18.52 6.42
C ALA A 37 11.87 17.56 7.02
N ASN A 38 11.65 17.64 8.34
CA ASN A 38 10.61 16.90 9.05
C ASN A 38 9.20 17.22 8.51
N TRP A 39 8.93 18.47 8.12
CA TRP A 39 7.62 18.88 7.60
C TRP A 39 7.30 18.27 6.23
N LEU A 40 8.33 17.89 5.47
CA LEU A 40 8.20 17.30 4.15
C LEU A 40 8.30 15.75 4.17
N GLY A 41 8.50 15.17 5.36
CA GLY A 41 8.66 13.73 5.56
C GLY A 41 7.34 12.96 5.74
N GLY A 42 7.46 11.64 5.96
CA GLY A 42 6.32 10.72 6.06
C GLY A 42 5.24 11.11 7.07
N ALA A 43 5.66 11.68 8.20
CA ALA A 43 4.76 12.09 9.29
C ALA A 43 3.69 13.10 8.86
N ASN A 44 3.91 13.83 7.75
CA ASN A 44 3.02 14.88 7.24
C ASN A 44 2.23 14.48 5.99
N ILE A 45 2.29 13.21 5.56
CA ILE A 45 1.52 12.73 4.40
C ILE A 45 0.01 12.89 4.62
N ILE A 46 -0.51 12.60 5.82
CA ILE A 46 -1.93 12.79 6.13
C ILE A 46 -2.33 14.27 5.99
N SER A 47 -1.47 15.20 6.42
CA SER A 47 -1.68 16.63 6.18
C SER A 47 -1.77 16.93 4.69
N GLY A 48 -0.87 16.35 3.88
CA GLY A 48 -0.88 16.50 2.43
C GLY A 48 -2.16 15.97 1.77
N ILE A 49 -2.67 14.83 2.22
CA ILE A 49 -3.94 14.24 1.75
C ILE A 49 -5.09 15.20 2.06
N ILE A 50 -5.21 15.67 3.30
CA ILE A 50 -6.30 16.59 3.70
C ILE A 50 -6.24 17.88 2.90
N ILE A 51 -5.06 18.50 2.79
CA ILE A 51 -4.87 19.74 2.04
C ILE A 51 -5.20 19.53 0.56
N GLY A 52 -4.73 18.43 -0.05
CA GLY A 52 -5.03 18.11 -1.45
C GLY A 52 -6.53 17.95 -1.72
N LEU A 53 -7.25 17.27 -0.82
CA LEU A 53 -8.71 17.12 -0.92
C LEU A 53 -9.43 18.47 -0.77
N VAL A 54 -9.09 19.23 0.27
CA VAL A 54 -9.71 20.54 0.55
C VAL A 54 -9.46 21.52 -0.59
N VAL A 55 -8.22 21.61 -1.07
CA VAL A 55 -7.85 22.54 -2.16
C VAL A 55 -8.54 22.16 -3.46
N ALA A 56 -8.60 20.87 -3.81
CA ALA A 56 -9.30 20.43 -5.01
C ALA A 56 -10.80 20.74 -4.97
N GLU A 57 -11.46 20.57 -3.81
CA GLU A 57 -12.88 20.92 -3.64
C GLU A 57 -13.10 22.44 -3.67
N MET A 58 -12.27 23.22 -2.97
CA MET A 58 -12.33 24.68 -3.02
C MET A 58 -12.13 25.20 -4.44
N PHE A 59 -11.13 24.67 -5.14
CA PHE A 59 -10.83 25.06 -6.53
C PHE A 59 -12.02 24.74 -7.43
N THR A 60 -12.59 23.53 -7.30
CA THR A 60 -13.78 23.11 -8.04
C THR A 60 -14.95 24.05 -7.77
N PHE A 61 -15.20 24.40 -6.52
CA PHE A 61 -16.28 25.31 -6.12
C PHE A 61 -16.14 26.69 -6.78
N ILE A 62 -14.94 27.29 -6.69
CA ILE A 62 -14.66 28.63 -7.24
C ILE A 62 -14.81 28.62 -8.77
N VAL A 63 -14.22 27.63 -9.45
CA VAL A 63 -14.29 27.51 -10.91
C VAL A 63 -15.72 27.30 -11.39
N ARG A 64 -16.50 26.44 -10.73
CA ARG A 64 -17.92 26.20 -11.07
C ARG A 64 -18.78 27.43 -10.86
N ARG A 65 -18.41 28.32 -9.93
CA ARG A 65 -19.10 29.60 -9.72
C ARG A 65 -18.71 30.68 -10.73
N ASN A 66 -17.85 30.37 -11.70
CA ASN A 66 -17.27 31.29 -12.67
C ASN A 66 -16.48 32.43 -12.04
N TRP A 67 -15.90 32.22 -10.86
CA TRP A 67 -14.98 33.17 -10.22
C TRP A 67 -13.57 33.01 -10.80
N VAL A 68 -13.46 33.23 -12.11
CA VAL A 68 -12.24 33.03 -12.89
C VAL A 68 -12.06 34.17 -13.89
N ILE A 69 -10.83 34.46 -14.27
CA ILE A 69 -10.55 35.42 -15.33
C ILE A 69 -10.70 34.69 -16.67
N LYS A 70 -11.70 35.09 -17.46
CA LYS A 70 -11.91 34.56 -18.81
C LYS A 70 -11.19 35.45 -19.82
N LEU A 71 -10.35 34.84 -20.64
CA LEU A 71 -9.70 35.51 -21.76
C LEU A 71 -10.42 35.18 -23.09
N PRO A 72 -10.32 36.04 -24.11
CA PRO A 72 -10.88 35.77 -25.43
C PRO A 72 -10.28 34.51 -26.08
N ASP A 73 -11.03 33.90 -27.01
CA ASP A 73 -10.61 32.69 -27.73
C ASP A 73 -9.34 32.88 -28.59
N SER A 74 -8.98 34.13 -28.89
CA SER A 74 -7.73 34.47 -29.60
C SER A 74 -6.47 34.26 -28.76
N VAL A 75 -6.60 34.06 -27.44
CA VAL A 75 -5.48 33.87 -26.52
C VAL A 75 -5.10 32.39 -26.42
N PRO A 76 -3.79 32.03 -26.51
CA PRO A 76 -3.34 30.65 -26.37
C PRO A 76 -3.85 29.96 -25.09
N ALA A 77 -4.21 28.67 -25.22
CA ALA A 77 -4.83 27.90 -24.14
C ALA A 77 -3.98 27.84 -22.85
N SER A 78 -2.66 27.80 -22.96
CA SER A 78 -1.74 27.81 -21.81
C SER A 78 -1.83 29.11 -20.99
N VAL A 79 -2.00 30.25 -21.65
CA VAL A 79 -2.17 31.56 -21.01
C VAL A 79 -3.56 31.65 -20.37
N SER A 80 -4.61 31.28 -21.11
CA SER A 80 -5.99 31.27 -20.60
C SER A 80 -6.14 30.41 -19.34
N ARG A 81 -5.51 29.23 -19.33
CA ARG A 81 -5.46 28.33 -18.17
C ARG A 81 -4.82 28.98 -16.93
N SER A 82 -3.71 29.68 -17.13
CA SER A 82 -2.98 30.34 -16.03
C SER A 82 -3.80 31.47 -15.39
N PHE A 83 -4.47 32.29 -16.21
CA PHE A 83 -5.35 33.37 -15.72
C PHE A 83 -6.64 32.83 -15.08
N SER A 84 -7.19 31.74 -15.61
CA SER A 84 -8.37 31.09 -15.03
C SER A 84 -8.09 30.56 -13.62
N ALA A 85 -6.85 30.16 -13.32
CA ALA A 85 -6.44 29.69 -12.00
C ALA A 85 -6.07 30.82 -11.02
N LEU A 86 -5.93 32.08 -11.47
CA LEU A 86 -5.41 33.18 -10.65
C LEU A 86 -6.33 33.53 -9.47
N ILE A 87 -7.62 33.76 -9.73
CA ILE A 87 -8.61 34.07 -8.68
C ILE A 87 -8.78 32.89 -7.71
N PRO A 88 -8.98 31.63 -8.18
CA PRO A 88 -8.98 30.47 -7.30
C PRO A 88 -7.72 30.38 -6.44
N GLY A 89 -6.55 30.56 -7.03
CA GLY A 89 -5.28 30.52 -6.33
C GLY A 89 -5.18 31.56 -5.23
N PHE A 90 -5.50 32.82 -5.55
CA PHE A 90 -5.49 33.92 -4.57
C PHE A 90 -6.41 33.65 -3.38
N ILE A 91 -7.66 33.23 -3.64
CA ILE A 91 -8.64 32.96 -2.58
C ILE A 91 -8.17 31.80 -1.69
N ILE A 92 -7.75 30.69 -2.29
CA ILE A 92 -7.34 29.49 -1.56
C ILE A 92 -6.10 29.78 -0.71
N LEU A 93 -5.06 30.39 -1.29
CA LEU A 93 -3.84 30.70 -0.54
C LEU A 93 -4.07 31.76 0.54
N SER A 94 -4.97 32.71 0.32
CA SER A 94 -5.36 33.68 1.37
C SER A 94 -6.04 32.98 2.54
N ILE A 95 -6.97 32.06 2.27
CA ILE A 95 -7.64 31.27 3.31
C ILE A 95 -6.61 30.42 4.07
N MET A 96 -5.74 29.70 3.36
CA MET A 96 -4.68 28.90 3.98
C MET A 96 -3.70 29.75 4.80
N GLY A 97 -3.34 30.94 4.30
CA GLY A 97 -2.48 31.89 5.01
C GLY A 97 -3.13 32.43 6.28
N ILE A 98 -4.44 32.73 6.25
CA ILE A 98 -5.21 33.13 7.44
C ILE A 98 -5.23 31.99 8.47
N ILE A 99 -5.44 30.75 8.02
CA ILE A 99 -5.39 29.57 8.90
C ILE A 99 -3.99 29.45 9.53
N ALA A 100 -2.93 29.49 8.72
CA ALA A 100 -1.56 29.40 9.19
C ALA A 100 -1.22 30.50 10.21
N TRP A 101 -1.59 31.75 9.91
CA TRP A 101 -1.42 32.88 10.80
C TRP A 101 -2.18 32.68 12.12
N ALA A 102 -3.45 32.29 12.07
CA ALA A 102 -4.26 32.06 13.26
C ALA A 102 -3.65 30.97 14.13
N LEU A 103 -3.29 29.83 13.56
CA LEU A 103 -2.68 28.72 14.31
C LEU A 103 -1.33 29.10 14.93
N SER A 104 -0.51 29.87 14.22
CA SER A 104 0.76 30.37 14.73
C SER A 104 0.58 31.27 15.97
N ASN A 105 -0.45 32.13 15.98
CA ASN A 105 -0.80 32.94 17.16
C ASN A 105 -1.26 32.09 18.36
N TYR A 106 -1.82 30.90 18.12
CA TYR A 106 -2.15 29.92 19.16
C TYR A 106 -0.95 29.03 19.56
N GLY A 107 0.24 29.28 19.01
CA GLY A 107 1.46 28.51 19.31
C GLY A 107 1.52 27.15 18.63
N SER A 108 0.75 26.93 17.57
CA SER A 108 0.71 25.67 16.81
C SER A 108 0.78 25.91 15.31
N ASN A 109 0.71 24.84 14.52
CA ASN A 109 0.61 24.90 13.07
C ASN A 109 -0.27 23.76 12.55
N PHE A 110 -0.69 23.85 11.30
CA PHE A 110 -1.63 22.89 10.71
C PHE A 110 -1.12 21.45 10.83
N HIS A 111 0.15 21.24 10.48
CA HIS A 111 0.77 19.91 10.53
C HIS A 111 0.82 19.33 11.93
N GLN A 112 1.16 20.15 12.92
CA GLN A 112 1.19 19.72 14.32
C GLN A 112 -0.19 19.30 14.81
N ILE A 113 -1.25 20.04 14.46
CA ILE A 113 -2.62 19.67 14.82
C ILE A 113 -3.00 18.33 14.22
N ILE A 114 -2.73 18.11 12.93
CA ILE A 114 -3.01 16.82 12.28
C ILE A 114 -2.19 15.70 12.92
N MET A 115 -0.93 15.98 13.27
CA MET A 115 -0.07 15.02 13.97
C MET A 115 -0.71 14.57 15.28
N ASP A 116 -1.03 15.53 16.14
CA ASP A 116 -1.49 15.27 17.51
C ASP A 116 -2.89 14.64 17.53
N THR A 117 -3.76 15.02 16.58
CA THR A 117 -5.17 14.60 16.58
C THR A 117 -5.45 13.36 15.73
N ILE A 118 -4.65 13.09 14.69
CA ILE A 118 -4.90 12.01 13.73
C ILE A 118 -3.69 11.08 13.65
N SER A 119 -2.52 11.59 13.25
CA SER A 119 -1.36 10.73 12.93
C SER A 119 -0.89 9.93 14.14
N THR A 120 -0.69 10.57 15.30
CA THR A 120 -0.18 9.93 16.52
C THR A 120 -1.16 8.92 17.11
N PRO A 121 -2.47 9.23 17.29
CA PRO A 121 -3.44 8.22 17.71
C PRO A 121 -3.49 7.02 16.75
N LEU A 122 -3.43 7.27 15.43
CA LEU A 122 -3.45 6.21 14.44
C LEU A 122 -2.18 5.36 14.45
N ALA A 123 -1.02 5.98 14.69
CA ALA A 123 0.26 5.29 14.91
C ALA A 123 0.20 4.32 16.10
N SER A 124 -0.51 4.70 17.17
CA SER A 124 -0.71 3.81 18.34
C SER A 124 -1.56 2.58 18.03
N LEU A 125 -2.37 2.61 16.97
CA LEU A 125 -3.17 1.49 16.47
C LEU A 125 -2.40 0.61 15.49
N GLY A 126 -1.06 0.69 15.47
CA GLY A 126 -0.18 0.00 14.53
C GLY A 126 -0.52 -1.47 14.30
N SER A 127 -0.71 -2.21 15.39
CA SER A 127 -1.06 -3.63 15.31
C SER A 127 -2.44 -3.89 14.73
N VAL A 128 -3.43 -3.05 15.05
CA VAL A 128 -4.79 -3.20 14.52
C VAL A 128 -4.79 -2.97 13.01
N VAL A 129 -4.14 -1.89 12.55
CA VAL A 129 -4.02 -1.56 11.12
C VAL A 129 -3.29 -2.68 10.37
N GLY A 130 -2.19 -3.15 10.93
CA GLY A 130 -1.38 -4.22 10.34
C GLY A 130 -2.15 -5.53 10.17
N TRP A 131 -2.80 -6.01 11.25
CA TRP A 131 -3.62 -7.22 11.19
C TRP A 131 -4.83 -7.06 10.29
N ALA A 132 -5.50 -5.90 10.32
CA ALA A 132 -6.60 -5.61 9.41
C ALA A 132 -6.13 -5.71 7.95
N TYR A 133 -4.98 -5.12 7.61
CA TYR A 133 -4.44 -5.20 6.25
C TYR A 133 -4.12 -6.65 5.85
N VAL A 134 -3.43 -7.41 6.72
CA VAL A 134 -3.07 -8.81 6.47
C VAL A 134 -4.28 -9.72 6.26
N ILE A 135 -5.40 -9.46 6.95
CA ILE A 135 -6.61 -10.29 6.88
C ILE A 135 -7.52 -9.84 5.74
N PHE A 136 -7.77 -8.54 5.61
CA PHE A 136 -8.75 -8.02 4.66
C PHE A 136 -8.25 -8.00 3.22
N VAL A 137 -6.94 -7.88 2.95
CA VAL A 137 -6.43 -7.95 1.58
C VAL A 137 -6.78 -9.29 0.90
N PRO A 138 -6.41 -10.47 1.44
CA PRO A 138 -6.78 -11.75 0.84
C PRO A 138 -8.29 -12.01 0.93
N LEU A 139 -8.98 -11.54 1.98
CA LEU A 139 -10.43 -11.69 2.08
C LEU A 139 -11.16 -10.96 0.94
N LEU A 140 -10.77 -9.72 0.63
CA LEU A 140 -11.35 -8.96 -0.48
C LEU A 140 -11.06 -9.62 -1.82
N TRP A 141 -9.84 -10.13 -2.01
CA TRP A 141 -9.46 -10.88 -3.20
C TRP A 141 -10.27 -12.16 -3.38
N PHE A 142 -10.64 -12.84 -2.29
CA PHE A 142 -11.55 -13.98 -2.36
C PHE A 142 -12.89 -13.59 -2.99
N PHE A 143 -13.39 -12.37 -2.72
CA PHE A 143 -14.56 -11.73 -3.34
C PHE A 143 -14.32 -11.06 -4.70
N GLY A 144 -13.12 -11.23 -5.29
CA GLY A 144 -12.78 -10.63 -6.57
C GLY A 144 -12.50 -9.12 -6.50
N ILE A 145 -12.40 -8.55 -5.30
CA ILE A 145 -12.04 -7.15 -5.09
C ILE A 145 -10.53 -7.09 -4.85
N HIS A 146 -9.83 -6.24 -5.60
CA HIS A 146 -8.39 -6.08 -5.44
C HIS A 146 -8.04 -5.48 -4.07
N GLY A 147 -7.65 -6.33 -3.11
CA GLY A 147 -7.59 -5.98 -1.69
C GLY A 147 -6.65 -4.83 -1.36
N SER A 148 -5.43 -4.81 -1.93
CA SER A 148 -4.47 -3.71 -1.68
C SER A 148 -4.91 -2.38 -2.29
N LEU A 149 -5.65 -2.40 -3.42
CA LEU A 149 -6.23 -1.21 -4.03
C LEU A 149 -7.40 -0.70 -3.18
N ALA A 150 -8.27 -1.60 -2.71
CA ALA A 150 -9.38 -1.25 -1.83
C ALA A 150 -8.89 -0.65 -0.49
N LEU A 151 -7.73 -1.09 0.00
CA LEU A 151 -7.11 -0.63 1.24
C LEU A 151 -5.97 0.39 1.02
N THR A 152 -5.93 1.06 -0.14
CA THR A 152 -4.89 2.05 -0.45
C THR A 152 -4.83 3.20 0.58
N ALA A 153 -5.96 3.56 1.19
CA ALA A 153 -5.98 4.56 2.25
C ALA A 153 -5.14 4.15 3.48
N LEU A 154 -5.12 2.87 3.85
CA LEU A 154 -4.27 2.37 4.95
C LEU A 154 -2.80 2.33 4.52
N ASP A 155 -2.55 1.87 3.29
CA ASP A 155 -1.20 1.79 2.74
C ASP A 155 -0.53 3.17 2.65
N SER A 156 -1.09 4.07 1.82
CA SER A 156 -0.52 5.38 1.56
C SER A 156 -0.69 6.36 2.73
N GLY A 157 -1.75 6.23 3.51
CA GLY A 157 -2.06 7.14 4.61
C GLY A 157 -1.43 6.78 5.95
N ILE A 158 -0.99 5.52 6.15
CA ILE A 158 -0.51 5.04 7.45
C ILE A 158 0.78 4.24 7.32
N MET A 159 0.75 3.16 6.56
CA MET A 159 1.84 2.17 6.55
C MET A 159 3.09 2.64 5.80
N THR A 160 2.91 3.41 4.73
CA THR A 160 3.99 4.08 3.99
C THR A 160 4.61 5.22 4.83
N PRO A 161 3.83 6.11 5.47
CA PRO A 161 4.35 7.05 6.47
C PRO A 161 5.22 6.40 7.53
N TRP A 162 4.79 5.28 8.13
CA TRP A 162 5.61 4.53 9.09
C TRP A 162 6.93 4.02 8.51
N ALA A 163 6.94 3.58 7.24
CA ALA A 163 8.18 3.18 6.57
C ALA A 163 9.15 4.37 6.44
N LEU A 164 8.63 5.55 6.09
CA LEU A 164 9.42 6.78 5.98
C LEU A 164 9.92 7.28 7.33
N GLU A 165 9.13 7.11 8.41
CA GLU A 165 9.57 7.38 9.78
C GLU A 165 10.69 6.44 10.22
N ASN A 166 10.61 5.15 9.88
CA ASN A 166 11.72 4.23 10.16
C ASN A 166 13.00 4.63 9.40
N ILE A 167 12.88 5.02 8.13
CA ILE A 167 14.01 5.50 7.32
C ILE A 167 14.61 6.75 7.95
N SER A 168 13.79 7.73 8.37
CA SER A 168 14.29 8.98 8.94
C SER A 168 15.01 8.74 10.28
N ILE A 169 14.48 7.85 11.12
CA ILE A 169 15.14 7.41 12.36
C ILE A 169 16.49 6.77 12.01
N TYR A 170 16.52 5.83 11.08
CA TYR A 170 17.77 5.17 10.68
C TYR A 170 18.81 6.17 10.14
N GLN A 171 18.40 7.11 9.28
CA GLN A 171 19.28 8.14 8.73
C GLN A 171 19.81 9.10 9.79
N GLN A 172 18.97 9.47 10.77
CA GLN A 172 19.36 10.38 11.84
C GLN A 172 20.40 9.77 12.78
N TYR A 173 20.27 8.49 13.11
CA TYR A 173 21.13 7.81 14.09
C TYR A 173 22.27 6.99 13.46
N GLY A 174 22.22 6.75 12.15
CA GLY A 174 23.26 6.04 11.38
C GLY A 174 23.22 4.52 11.51
N SER A 175 22.59 3.97 12.54
CA SER A 175 22.35 2.53 12.70
C SER A 175 21.07 2.25 13.49
N VAL A 176 20.57 1.01 13.38
CA VAL A 176 19.44 0.54 14.21
C VAL A 176 19.82 0.53 15.68
N ASP A 177 21.02 0.03 16.02
CA ASP A 177 21.47 -0.09 17.41
C ASP A 177 21.57 1.29 18.09
N ALA A 178 22.16 2.28 17.42
CA ALA A 178 22.27 3.65 17.94
C ALA A 178 20.89 4.30 18.15
N ALA A 179 19.93 4.02 17.26
CA ALA A 179 18.56 4.51 17.42
C ALA A 179 17.86 3.88 18.64
N LEU A 180 18.04 2.56 18.84
CA LEU A 180 17.47 1.84 19.98
C LEU A 180 18.10 2.30 21.31
N GLU A 181 19.43 2.50 21.35
CA GLU A 181 20.14 3.05 22.51
C GLU A 181 19.66 4.47 22.86
N ALA A 182 19.28 5.26 21.86
CA ALA A 182 18.67 6.58 22.03
C ALA A 182 17.16 6.53 22.38
N GLY A 183 16.61 5.35 22.67
CA GLY A 183 15.21 5.16 23.05
C GLY A 183 14.20 5.32 21.91
N LYS A 184 14.65 5.23 20.65
CA LYS A 184 13.75 5.27 19.49
C LYS A 184 13.20 3.88 19.20
N THR A 185 12.01 3.85 18.62
CA THR A 185 11.30 2.63 18.22
C THR A 185 10.99 2.67 16.74
N PHE A 186 10.97 1.50 16.11
CA PHE A 186 10.62 1.34 14.71
C PHE A 186 9.25 0.69 14.54
N HIS A 187 8.51 1.12 13.53
CA HIS A 187 7.21 0.60 13.16
C HIS A 187 7.35 -0.72 12.38
N ILE A 188 6.99 -1.84 13.01
CA ILE A 188 6.99 -3.15 12.34
C ILE A 188 5.92 -3.25 11.24
N TRP A 189 4.76 -2.62 11.41
CA TRP A 189 3.64 -2.70 10.45
C TRP A 189 3.79 -1.76 9.24
N ALA A 190 5.02 -1.31 8.96
CA ALA A 190 5.35 -0.55 7.77
C ALA A 190 5.12 -1.38 6.50
N LYS A 191 4.65 -0.75 5.41
CA LYS A 191 4.27 -1.47 4.17
C LYS A 191 5.37 -2.40 3.62
N PRO A 192 6.65 -1.99 3.52
CA PRO A 192 7.69 -2.86 2.98
C PRO A 192 7.97 -4.08 3.86
N MET A 193 7.63 -4.07 5.16
CA MET A 193 7.71 -5.25 6.02
C MET A 193 6.73 -6.31 5.52
N LEU A 194 5.49 -5.91 5.27
CA LEU A 194 4.47 -6.81 4.78
C LEU A 194 4.85 -7.39 3.41
N ASP A 195 5.33 -6.55 2.49
CA ASP A 195 5.75 -6.99 1.15
C ASP A 195 6.97 -7.92 1.18
N SER A 196 7.85 -7.75 2.16
CA SER A 196 9.09 -8.52 2.25
C SER A 196 8.90 -9.92 2.83
N TYR A 197 7.91 -10.12 3.69
CA TYR A 197 7.77 -11.34 4.48
C TYR A 197 6.41 -12.01 4.43
N ILE A 198 5.34 -11.29 4.09
CA ILE A 198 3.94 -11.75 4.23
C ILE A 198 3.26 -11.89 2.86
N PHE A 199 3.42 -10.91 1.96
CA PHE A 199 2.82 -10.93 0.62
C PHE A 199 3.70 -11.66 -0.41
N LEU A 200 4.27 -12.80 -0.02
CA LEU A 200 5.27 -13.51 -0.82
C LEU A 200 4.67 -14.09 -2.11
N GLY A 201 4.92 -13.41 -3.21
CA GLY A 201 4.29 -13.73 -4.48
C GLY A 201 2.92 -13.12 -4.68
N GLY A 202 2.55 -12.10 -3.89
CA GLY A 202 1.29 -11.38 -3.94
C GLY A 202 0.35 -11.65 -2.76
N SER A 203 -0.92 -11.30 -2.94
CA SER A 203 -1.99 -11.56 -1.95
C SER A 203 -2.18 -13.07 -1.77
N GLY A 204 -2.30 -13.51 -0.52
CA GLY A 204 -2.35 -14.92 -0.17
C GLY A 204 -1.01 -15.66 -0.31
N ALA A 205 0.13 -14.98 -0.38
CA ALA A 205 1.45 -15.62 -0.49
C ALA A 205 1.52 -16.65 -1.65
N THR A 206 0.98 -16.26 -2.81
CA THR A 206 0.67 -17.15 -3.93
C THR A 206 1.88 -17.75 -4.64
N LEU A 207 3.10 -17.25 -4.42
CA LEU A 207 4.29 -17.97 -4.89
C LEU A 207 4.44 -19.31 -4.17
N GLY A 208 4.05 -19.39 -2.88
CA GLY A 208 3.98 -20.65 -2.15
C GLY A 208 2.96 -21.62 -2.78
N LEU A 209 1.82 -21.12 -3.26
CA LEU A 209 0.85 -21.93 -4.01
C LEU A 209 1.42 -22.44 -5.33
N ILE A 210 2.08 -21.59 -6.11
CA ILE A 210 2.72 -21.98 -7.38
C ILE A 210 3.73 -23.11 -7.15
N ILE A 211 4.57 -22.99 -6.11
CA ILE A 211 5.53 -24.03 -5.74
C ILE A 211 4.79 -25.30 -5.29
N ALA A 212 3.76 -25.19 -4.45
CA ALA A 212 2.96 -26.33 -4.00
C ALA A 212 2.31 -27.08 -5.17
N ILE A 213 1.84 -26.38 -6.20
CA ILE A 213 1.32 -26.98 -7.43
C ILE A 213 2.40 -27.78 -8.15
N PHE A 214 3.60 -27.24 -8.31
CA PHE A 214 4.68 -27.99 -8.98
C PHE A 214 5.08 -29.26 -8.22
N LEU A 215 4.99 -29.24 -6.88
CA LEU A 215 5.34 -30.36 -6.01
C LEU A 215 4.23 -31.43 -5.94
N ALA A 216 2.97 -31.04 -5.80
CA ALA A 216 1.87 -31.96 -5.49
C ALA A 216 0.91 -32.23 -6.66
N SER A 217 0.70 -31.27 -7.57
CA SER A 217 -0.26 -31.43 -8.66
C SER A 217 0.33 -32.24 -9.81
N ARG A 218 -0.46 -33.20 -10.28
CA ARG A 218 -0.21 -33.99 -11.49
C ARG A 218 -1.09 -33.56 -12.67
N ARG A 219 -2.08 -32.70 -12.44
CA ARG A 219 -3.01 -32.25 -13.49
C ARG A 219 -2.32 -31.25 -14.44
N ALA A 220 -2.56 -31.41 -15.74
CA ALA A 220 -1.88 -30.60 -16.77
C ALA A 220 -2.31 -29.13 -16.73
N ASP A 221 -3.60 -28.86 -16.52
CA ASP A 221 -4.20 -27.53 -16.38
C ASP A 221 -3.57 -26.73 -15.23
N TYR A 222 -3.52 -27.29 -14.02
CA TYR A 222 -2.93 -26.64 -12.85
C TYR A 222 -1.45 -26.32 -13.07
N ARG A 223 -0.69 -27.29 -13.61
CA ARG A 223 0.74 -27.11 -13.87
C ARG A 223 1.01 -26.08 -14.98
N GLN A 224 0.15 -26.02 -16.00
CA GLN A 224 0.26 -25.05 -17.08
C GLN A 224 0.01 -23.63 -16.57
N VAL A 225 -1.04 -23.43 -15.77
CA VAL A 225 -1.32 -22.13 -15.15
C VAL A 225 -0.17 -21.72 -14.23
N ALA A 226 0.31 -22.61 -13.36
CA ALA A 226 1.45 -22.33 -12.48
C ALA A 226 2.71 -21.95 -13.27
N LYS A 227 2.98 -22.61 -14.40
CA LYS A 227 4.11 -22.28 -15.29
C LYS A 227 3.98 -20.89 -15.90
N LEU A 228 2.78 -20.48 -16.31
CA LEU A 228 2.54 -19.15 -16.87
C LEU A 228 2.57 -18.06 -15.79
N ALA A 229 2.12 -18.36 -14.58
CA ALA A 229 2.08 -17.43 -13.44
C ALA A 229 3.42 -17.28 -12.70
N LEU A 230 4.34 -18.24 -12.82
CA LEU A 230 5.61 -18.23 -12.09
C LEU A 230 6.44 -16.95 -12.32
N PRO A 231 6.67 -16.47 -13.57
CA PRO A 231 7.46 -15.25 -13.78
C PRO A 231 6.88 -14.05 -13.04
N SER A 232 5.58 -13.81 -13.16
CA SER A 232 4.89 -12.73 -12.43
C SER A 232 4.92 -12.95 -10.91
N GLY A 233 4.76 -14.20 -10.45
CA GLY A 233 4.74 -14.53 -9.03
C GLY A 233 6.10 -14.33 -8.36
N ILE A 234 7.21 -14.50 -9.07
CA ILE A 234 8.54 -14.16 -8.57
C ILE A 234 8.60 -12.67 -8.22
N PHE A 235 8.03 -11.81 -9.08
CA PHE A 235 7.92 -10.36 -8.89
C PHE A 235 6.65 -9.94 -8.15
N GLN A 236 6.08 -10.83 -7.34
CA GLN A 236 4.94 -10.58 -6.44
C GLN A 236 3.60 -10.24 -7.11
N ILE A 237 3.51 -10.38 -8.43
CA ILE A 237 2.29 -10.17 -9.22
C ILE A 237 1.53 -11.50 -9.32
N ASN A 238 0.28 -11.53 -8.88
CA ASN A 238 -0.46 -12.78 -8.68
C ASN A 238 -1.78 -12.89 -9.44
N GLU A 239 -2.16 -11.89 -10.22
CA GLU A 239 -3.35 -11.93 -11.07
C GLU A 239 -3.35 -13.18 -11.97
N PRO A 240 -2.24 -13.61 -12.59
CA PRO A 240 -2.24 -14.81 -13.43
C PRO A 240 -2.60 -16.10 -12.68
N ILE A 241 -2.25 -16.25 -11.40
CA ILE A 241 -2.62 -17.46 -10.63
C ILE A 241 -4.04 -17.33 -10.03
N LEU A 242 -4.45 -16.12 -9.62
CA LEU A 242 -5.77 -15.85 -9.06
C LEU A 242 -6.90 -16.00 -10.09
N PHE A 243 -6.67 -15.59 -11.33
CA PHE A 243 -7.63 -15.72 -12.42
C PHE A 243 -7.44 -17.01 -13.24
N GLY A 244 -6.22 -17.54 -13.27
CA GLY A 244 -5.92 -18.77 -14.00
C GLY A 244 -6.38 -20.05 -13.28
N LEU A 245 -6.53 -20.00 -11.95
CA LEU A 245 -7.15 -21.06 -11.16
C LEU A 245 -8.40 -20.52 -10.47
N PRO A 246 -9.40 -21.37 -10.18
CA PRO A 246 -10.54 -20.96 -9.38
C PRO A 246 -10.08 -20.78 -7.92
N ILE A 247 -9.42 -19.66 -7.60
CA ILE A 247 -9.07 -19.29 -6.22
C ILE A 247 -10.14 -18.35 -5.68
N ILE A 248 -10.54 -17.38 -6.51
CA ILE A 248 -11.67 -16.48 -6.24
C ILE A 248 -12.93 -17.33 -6.08
N MET A 249 -13.69 -17.08 -5.01
CA MET A 249 -14.93 -17.81 -4.69
C MET A 249 -14.80 -19.33 -4.55
N ASN A 250 -13.59 -19.89 -4.45
CA ASN A 250 -13.42 -21.33 -4.22
C ASN A 250 -13.30 -21.67 -2.72
N PRO A 251 -14.27 -22.38 -2.13
CA PRO A 251 -14.26 -22.72 -0.71
C PRO A 251 -13.07 -23.58 -0.27
N VAL A 252 -12.53 -24.43 -1.15
CA VAL A 252 -11.34 -25.26 -0.85
C VAL A 252 -10.11 -24.37 -0.70
N MET A 253 -9.97 -23.36 -1.57
CA MET A 253 -8.85 -22.43 -1.55
C MET A 253 -9.02 -21.29 -0.55
N PHE A 254 -10.24 -21.02 -0.08
CA PHE A 254 -10.53 -19.98 0.92
C PHE A 254 -9.65 -20.09 2.16
N ILE A 255 -9.57 -21.29 2.73
CA ILE A 255 -8.85 -21.56 3.98
C ILE A 255 -7.35 -21.23 3.84
N PRO A 256 -6.58 -21.86 2.93
CA PRO A 256 -5.15 -21.57 2.84
C PRO A 256 -4.89 -20.15 2.35
N PHE A 257 -5.74 -19.59 1.48
CA PHE A 257 -5.56 -18.26 0.92
C PHE A 257 -5.65 -17.14 1.97
N ILE A 258 -6.58 -17.27 2.91
CA ILE A 258 -6.77 -16.28 3.98
C ILE A 258 -5.85 -16.56 5.17
N LEU A 259 -5.63 -17.83 5.55
CA LEU A 259 -4.87 -18.17 6.76
C LEU A 259 -3.36 -18.05 6.60
N VAL A 260 -2.82 -18.22 5.38
CA VAL A 260 -1.37 -18.22 5.16
C VAL A 260 -0.74 -16.91 5.62
N GLN A 261 -1.29 -15.77 5.26
CA GLN A 261 -0.68 -14.47 5.56
C GLN A 261 -0.68 -14.13 7.06
N PRO A 262 -1.76 -14.37 7.83
CA PRO A 262 -1.72 -14.29 9.29
C PRO A 262 -0.63 -15.14 9.94
N ILE A 263 -0.41 -16.37 9.44
CA ILE A 263 0.64 -17.25 9.94
C ILE A 263 2.03 -16.68 9.63
N LEU A 264 2.25 -16.23 8.39
CA LEU A 264 3.51 -15.58 8.02
C LEU A 264 3.77 -14.32 8.83
N ALA A 265 2.72 -13.52 9.10
CA ALA A 265 2.82 -12.33 9.93
C ALA A 265 3.21 -12.66 11.37
N ALA A 266 2.63 -13.71 11.96
CA ALA A 266 3.01 -14.19 13.28
C ALA A 266 4.49 -14.61 13.34
N ILE A 267 4.97 -15.35 12.35
CA ILE A 267 6.38 -15.76 12.25
C ILE A 267 7.29 -14.52 12.14
N THR A 268 6.94 -13.55 11.29
CA THR A 268 7.70 -12.31 11.13
C THR A 268 7.75 -11.49 12.41
N LEU A 269 6.63 -11.37 13.13
CA LEU A 269 6.57 -10.68 14.42
C LEU A 269 7.48 -11.35 15.45
N VAL A 270 7.44 -12.68 15.55
CA VAL A 270 8.33 -13.44 16.45
C VAL A 270 9.79 -13.22 16.06
N ALA A 271 10.14 -13.33 14.78
CA ALA A 271 11.51 -13.11 14.31
C ALA A 271 12.00 -11.69 14.62
N TYR A 272 11.14 -10.69 14.48
CA TYR A 272 11.47 -9.30 14.77
C TYR A 272 11.67 -9.04 16.27
N TYR A 273 10.73 -9.46 17.12
CA TYR A 273 10.82 -9.23 18.57
C TYR A 273 11.91 -10.05 19.26
N LEU A 274 12.33 -11.18 18.67
CA LEU A 274 13.50 -11.93 19.11
C LEU A 274 14.83 -11.33 18.60
N GLY A 275 14.80 -10.27 17.80
CA GLY A 275 16.00 -9.64 17.24
C GLY A 275 16.68 -10.44 16.13
N ILE A 276 15.99 -11.41 15.52
CA ILE A 276 16.52 -12.22 14.40
C ILE A 276 16.58 -11.39 13.13
N ILE A 277 15.59 -10.52 12.92
CA ILE A 277 15.52 -9.60 11.78
C ILE A 277 15.47 -8.15 12.26
N PRO A 278 16.19 -7.24 11.60
CA PRO A 278 16.14 -5.81 11.93
C PRO A 278 14.85 -5.16 11.39
N PRO A 279 14.53 -3.93 11.81
CA PRO A 279 13.48 -3.13 11.21
C PRO A 279 13.76 -2.80 9.74
N ILE A 280 12.71 -2.40 9.04
CA ILE A 280 12.84 -1.84 7.70
C ILE A 280 13.47 -0.45 7.78
N THR A 281 14.52 -0.23 7.01
CA THR A 281 15.28 1.03 6.94
C THR A 281 15.37 1.59 5.53
N ASN A 282 14.82 0.89 4.53
CA ASN A 282 14.77 1.29 3.11
C ASN A 282 13.41 0.93 2.50
N ILE A 283 13.05 1.54 1.36
CA ILE A 283 11.88 1.17 0.56
C ILE A 283 12.34 0.69 -0.82
N ALA A 284 12.43 -0.62 -0.99
CA ALA A 284 12.56 -1.28 -2.27
C ALA A 284 11.18 -1.43 -2.94
N PRO A 285 11.10 -1.51 -4.28
CA PRO A 285 9.85 -1.80 -4.97
C PRO A 285 9.20 -3.09 -4.44
N TRP A 286 7.89 -3.08 -4.23
CA TRP A 286 7.14 -4.27 -3.77
C TRP A 286 7.23 -5.44 -4.76
N THR A 287 7.56 -5.16 -6.02
CA THR A 287 7.81 -6.18 -7.05
C THR A 287 9.19 -6.84 -6.92
N MET A 288 10.00 -6.48 -5.94
CA MET A 288 11.29 -7.14 -5.70
C MET A 288 11.10 -8.66 -5.56
N PRO A 289 11.96 -9.48 -6.19
CA PRO A 289 11.90 -10.92 -6.05
C PRO A 289 11.85 -11.37 -4.60
N THR A 290 11.03 -12.39 -4.32
CA THR A 290 10.83 -12.92 -2.96
C THR A 290 12.18 -13.17 -2.26
N GLY A 291 12.35 -12.63 -1.05
CA GLY A 291 13.60 -12.67 -0.28
C GLY A 291 14.53 -11.49 -0.50
N LEU A 292 14.69 -11.00 -1.74
CA LEU A 292 15.53 -9.83 -2.02
C LEU A 292 14.92 -8.53 -1.46
N GLY A 293 13.59 -8.43 -1.49
CA GLY A 293 12.89 -7.32 -0.83
C GLY A 293 13.28 -7.20 0.64
N ALA A 294 13.25 -8.32 1.39
CA ALA A 294 13.65 -8.37 2.79
C ALA A 294 15.10 -7.94 2.99
N PHE A 295 16.03 -8.44 2.17
CA PHE A 295 17.45 -8.07 2.21
C PHE A 295 17.66 -6.57 2.05
N PHE A 296 17.13 -5.97 0.98
CA PHE A 296 17.37 -4.55 0.70
C PHE A 296 16.62 -3.62 1.66
N ASN A 297 15.39 -3.99 2.04
CA ASN A 297 14.59 -3.20 2.97
C ASN A 297 15.19 -3.14 4.38
N THR A 298 16.04 -4.11 4.74
CA THR A 298 16.75 -4.19 6.03
C THR A 298 18.22 -3.80 5.95
N ASN A 299 18.59 -3.04 4.91
CA ASN A 299 19.96 -2.60 4.66
C ASN A 299 21.00 -3.74 4.57
N GLY A 300 20.62 -4.85 3.92
CA GLY A 300 21.53 -5.95 3.60
C GLY A 300 21.56 -7.09 4.63
N SER A 301 20.53 -7.24 5.47
CA SER A 301 20.50 -8.35 6.42
C SER A 301 20.27 -9.70 5.72
N VAL A 302 21.23 -10.62 5.86
CA VAL A 302 21.09 -11.99 5.38
C VAL A 302 20.05 -12.76 6.19
N ALA A 303 19.92 -12.50 7.49
CA ALA A 303 18.90 -13.10 8.33
C ALA A 303 17.49 -12.75 7.84
N ALA A 304 17.27 -11.49 7.43
CA ALA A 304 16.03 -11.04 6.80
C ALA A 304 15.69 -11.84 5.54
N LEU A 305 16.66 -12.02 4.64
CA LEU A 305 16.49 -12.83 3.44
C LEU A 305 16.10 -14.27 3.79
N LEU A 306 16.79 -14.89 4.75
CA LEU A 306 16.52 -16.27 5.16
C LEU A 306 15.14 -16.44 5.79
N VAL A 307 14.69 -15.48 6.61
CA VAL A 307 13.34 -15.51 7.19
C VAL A 307 12.26 -15.36 6.13
N ALA A 308 12.46 -14.51 5.11
CA ALA A 308 11.53 -14.41 3.99
C ALA A 308 11.44 -15.72 3.19
N LEU A 309 12.58 -16.39 2.94
CA LEU A 309 12.59 -17.70 2.29
C LEU A 309 11.97 -18.80 3.17
N PHE A 310 12.16 -18.73 4.49
CA PHE A 310 11.48 -19.60 5.44
C PHE A 310 9.96 -19.41 5.39
N ASN A 311 9.47 -18.16 5.38
CA ASN A 311 8.06 -17.86 5.21
C ASN A 311 7.51 -18.38 3.88
N LEU A 312 8.28 -18.32 2.78
CA LEU A 312 7.89 -18.92 1.51
C LEU A 312 7.74 -20.44 1.60
N ALA A 313 8.65 -21.11 2.32
CA ALA A 313 8.56 -22.55 2.57
C ALA A 313 7.31 -22.89 3.40
N VAL A 314 7.03 -22.12 4.46
CA VAL A 314 5.81 -22.29 5.28
C VAL A 314 4.55 -22.09 4.44
N ALA A 315 4.49 -21.06 3.60
CA ALA A 315 3.38 -20.83 2.68
C ALA A 315 3.17 -22.04 1.75
N THR A 316 4.26 -22.56 1.18
CA THR A 316 4.23 -23.75 0.33
C THR A 316 3.65 -24.94 1.09
N LEU A 317 4.12 -25.20 2.32
CA LEU A 317 3.64 -26.31 3.16
C LEU A 317 2.15 -26.18 3.52
N ILE A 318 1.67 -24.96 3.79
CA ILE A 318 0.26 -24.69 4.05
C ILE A 318 -0.59 -25.01 2.81
N TYR A 319 -0.14 -24.64 1.61
CA TYR A 319 -0.89 -24.88 0.38
C TYR A 319 -0.88 -26.34 -0.09
N LEU A 320 0.17 -27.11 0.19
CA LEU A 320 0.32 -28.51 -0.27
C LEU A 320 -0.93 -29.39 -0.06
N PRO A 321 -1.51 -29.51 1.15
CA PRO A 321 -2.69 -30.36 1.35
C PRO A 321 -3.90 -29.87 0.53
N PHE A 322 -4.07 -28.55 0.39
CA PHE A 322 -5.21 -27.98 -0.35
C PHE A 322 -5.07 -28.13 -1.85
N VAL A 323 -3.85 -28.11 -2.40
CA VAL A 323 -3.61 -28.45 -3.81
C VAL A 323 -4.06 -29.89 -4.09
N VAL A 324 -3.72 -30.83 -3.21
CA VAL A 324 -4.13 -32.24 -3.34
C VAL A 324 -5.65 -32.38 -3.25
N VAL A 325 -6.28 -31.70 -2.29
CA VAL A 325 -7.76 -31.71 -2.13
C VAL A 325 -8.44 -31.06 -3.33
N ALA A 326 -7.96 -29.92 -3.81
CA ALA A 326 -8.52 -29.23 -4.98
C ALA A 326 -8.40 -30.08 -6.24
N ASN A 327 -7.28 -30.78 -6.45
CA ASN A 327 -7.12 -31.71 -7.56
C ASN A 327 -8.13 -32.87 -7.50
N LYS A 328 -8.40 -33.41 -6.29
CA LYS A 328 -9.41 -34.46 -6.11
C LYS A 328 -10.83 -33.96 -6.36
N ALA A 329 -11.16 -32.78 -5.83
CA ALA A 329 -12.48 -32.16 -6.02
C ALA A 329 -12.75 -31.88 -7.50
N GLN A 330 -11.77 -31.33 -8.22
CA GLN A 330 -11.92 -31.04 -9.65
C GLN A 330 -12.06 -32.31 -10.49
N ASN A 331 -11.30 -33.37 -10.18
CA ASN A 331 -11.46 -34.67 -10.86
C ASN A 331 -12.88 -35.24 -10.65
N ALA A 332 -13.48 -35.07 -9.48
CA ALA A 332 -14.83 -35.55 -9.19
C ALA A 332 -15.88 -34.76 -9.98
N ILE A 333 -15.74 -33.42 -10.05
CA ILE A 333 -16.62 -32.55 -10.84
C ILE A 333 -16.57 -32.94 -12.33
N GLU A 334 -15.38 -33.13 -12.89
CA GLU A 334 -15.22 -33.53 -14.30
C GLU A 334 -15.81 -34.92 -14.60
N GLN A 335 -15.79 -35.83 -13.63
CA GLN A 335 -16.43 -37.14 -13.76
C GLN A 335 -17.95 -37.01 -13.76
N GLU A 336 -18.52 -36.23 -12.83
CA GLU A 336 -19.97 -35.97 -12.77
C GLU A 336 -20.48 -35.26 -14.03
N GLU A 337 -19.78 -34.20 -14.49
CA GLU A 337 -20.13 -33.50 -15.74
C GLU A 337 -20.08 -34.44 -16.95
N SER A 338 -19.04 -35.30 -17.04
CA SER A 338 -18.96 -36.30 -18.10
C SER A 338 -20.10 -37.31 -18.04
N GLU A 339 -20.54 -37.74 -16.86
CA GLU A 339 -21.66 -38.67 -16.70
C GLU A 339 -23.00 -38.02 -17.08
N GLU A 340 -23.22 -36.76 -16.69
CA GLU A 340 -24.40 -35.98 -17.09
C GLU A 340 -24.45 -35.73 -18.59
N ASP A 341 -23.32 -35.37 -19.21
CA ASP A 341 -23.21 -35.16 -20.66
C ASP A 341 -23.52 -36.44 -21.44
N ILE A 342 -22.99 -37.59 -20.99
CA ILE A 342 -23.30 -38.91 -21.56
C ILE A 342 -24.80 -39.21 -21.39
N ALA A 343 -25.37 -38.99 -20.19
CA ALA A 343 -26.78 -39.23 -19.93
C ALA A 343 -27.70 -38.34 -20.78
N ASN A 344 -27.31 -37.08 -21.02
CA ASN A 344 -28.03 -36.16 -21.90
C ASN A 344 -27.92 -36.55 -23.38
N ALA A 345 -26.75 -37.02 -23.82
CA ALA A 345 -26.57 -37.54 -25.18
C ALA A 345 -27.40 -38.81 -25.46
N LEU A 346 -27.61 -39.65 -24.45
CA LEU A 346 -28.42 -40.88 -24.54
C LEU A 346 -29.94 -40.66 -24.46
N LYS A 347 -30.41 -39.42 -24.19
CA LYS A 347 -31.84 -39.05 -24.16
C LYS A 347 -32.42 -38.66 -25.53
N PHE A 348 -31.63 -38.73 -26.60
CA PHE A 348 -32.08 -38.63 -27.99
C PHE A 348 -32.40 -40.00 -28.59
#